data_AF-A0A2X2BLI8-F1
#
_entry.id   AF-A0A2X2BLI8-F1
#
_cell.length_a   1.000
_cell.length_b   1.000
_cell.length_c   1.000
_cell.angle_alpha   90.00
_cell.angle_beta   90.00
_cell.angle_gamma   90.00
#
_symmetry.space_group_name_H-M   'P 1'
#
loop_
_entity.id
_entity.type
_entity.pdbx_description
1 polymer ?
#
loop_
_entity_poly.entity_id
_entity_poly.type
_entity_poly.pdbx_seq_one_letter_code
_entity_poly.pdbx_strand_id
1 'polypeptide(L)' 'MQIIEYVLHMLIQGSAVPVTEDIYTQSECNKRAEYLMSVRNVKVVCGEVWNER' A
#
# COMPACT_ATOMS: atom_id res chain seq x y z
N MET A 1 -6.93 1.83 -21.23
CA MET A 1 -6.43 3.05 -20.55
C MET A 1 -5.78 2.57 -19.27
N GLN A 2 -4.48 2.79 -19.08
CA GLN A 2 -3.76 2.24 -17.92
C GLN A 2 -4.08 3.10 -16.70
N ILE A 3 -4.70 2.50 -15.68
CA ILE A 3 -4.94 3.16 -14.39
C ILE A 3 -3.94 2.58 -13.40
N ILE A 4 -3.07 3.45 -12.87
CA ILE A 4 -2.17 3.09 -11.77
C ILE A 4 -2.95 3.29 -10.47
N GLU A 5 -3.17 2.20 -9.76
CA GLU A 5 -3.83 2.22 -8.46
C GLU A 5 -2.85 1.75 -7.37
N TYR A 6 -3.13 2.05 -6.09
CA TYR A 6 -2.18 1.78 -5.00
C TYR A 6 -2.80 0.91 -3.91
N VAL A 7 -2.02 -0.05 -3.38
CA VAL A 7 -2.42 -0.95 -2.29
C VAL A 7 -1.38 -0.92 -1.17
N LEU A 8 -1.85 -0.92 0.07
CA LEU A 8 -0.99 -0.98 1.25
C LEU A 8 -0.35 -2.36 1.39
N HIS A 9 0.98 -2.39 1.48
CA HIS A 9 1.76 -3.61 1.70
C HIS A 9 2.57 -3.52 2.98
N MET A 10 2.53 -4.56 3.80
CA MET A 10 3.44 -4.74 4.93
C MET A 10 4.67 -5.51 4.48
N LEU A 11 5.84 -5.06 4.92
CA LEU A 11 7.11 -5.74 4.67
C LEU A 11 7.43 -6.69 5.81
N ILE A 12 7.42 -7.99 5.53
CA ILE A 12 7.71 -9.06 6.49
C ILE A 12 8.78 -9.96 5.87
N GLN A 13 9.95 -10.06 6.52
CA GLN A 13 11.03 -10.98 6.12
C GLN A 13 11.43 -10.92 4.64
N GLY A 14 11.42 -9.71 4.05
CA GLY A 14 11.76 -9.50 2.64
C GLY A 14 10.61 -9.69 1.65
N SER A 15 9.42 -10.09 2.13
CA SER A 15 8.20 -10.16 1.34
C SER A 15 7.33 -8.92 1.56
N ALA A 16 6.68 -8.45 0.50
CA ALA A 16 5.60 -7.46 0.58
C ALA A 16 4.26 -8.20 0.56
N VAL A 17 3.46 -8.05 1.61
CA VAL A 17 2.17 -8.71 1.76
C VAL A 17 1.07 -7.64 1.85
N PRO A 18 -0.03 -7.73 1.08
CA PRO A 18 -1.09 -6.73 1.15
C PRO A 18 -1.69 -6.69 2.56
N VAL A 19 -1.84 -5.49 3.11
CA VAL A 19 -2.50 -5.24 4.40
C VAL A 19 -4.01 -5.35 4.23
N THR A 20 -4.52 -4.82 3.12
CA THR A 20 -5.92 -4.92 2.68
C THR A 20 -5.94 -5.05 1.15
N GLU A 21 -7.06 -5.51 0.59
CA GLU A 21 -7.30 -5.51 -0.87
C GLU A 21 -7.91 -4.20 -1.38
N ASP A 22 -8.01 -3.20 -0.50
CA ASP A 22 -8.57 -1.90 -0.89
C ASP A 22 -7.62 -1.18 -1.83
N ILE A 23 -8.23 -0.52 -2.80
CA ILE A 23 -7.54 0.24 -3.82
C ILE A 23 -7.63 1.73 -3.47
N TYR A 24 -6.49 2.39 -3.46
CA TYR A 24 -6.33 3.78 -3.06
C TYR A 24 -5.72 4.61 -4.18
N THR A 25 -5.96 5.92 -4.14
CA THR A 25 -5.05 6.87 -4.78
C THR A 25 -3.69 6.86 -4.08
N GLN A 26 -2.65 7.32 -4.77
CA GLN A 26 -1.30 7.41 -4.18
C GLN A 26 -1.29 8.22 -2.87
N SER A 27 -1.98 9.36 -2.86
CA SER A 27 -2.04 10.26 -1.69
C SER A 27 -2.70 9.59 -0.48
N GLU A 28 -3.80 8.88 -0.71
CA GLU A 28 -4.52 8.16 0.36
C GLU A 28 -3.70 7.00 0.91
N CYS A 29 -3.05 6.23 0.02
CA CYS A 29 -2.18 5.14 0.44
C CYS A 29 -1.04 5.66 1.32
N ASN A 30 -0.34 6.73 0.90
CA ASN A 30 0.79 7.30 1.65
C ASN A 30 0.36 7.76 3.04
N LYS A 31 -0.75 8.50 3.15
CA LYS A 31 -1.28 8.95 4.44
C LYS A 31 -1.61 7.78 5.38
N ARG A 32 -2.17 6.69 4.84
CA ARG A 32 -2.48 5.49 5.62
C ARG A 32 -1.21 4.74 6.04
N ALA A 33 -0.22 4.64 5.16
CA ALA A 33 1.07 4.02 5.48
C ALA A 33 1.79 4.78 6.59
N GLU A 34 1.88 6.11 6.49
CA GLU A 34 2.44 6.99 7.53
C GLU A 34 1.70 6.82 8.86
N TYR A 35 0.35 6.84 8.83
CA TYR A 35 -0.46 6.63 10.02
C TYR A 35 -0.16 5.27 10.67
N LEU A 36 -0.15 4.19 9.91
CA LEU A 36 0.11 2.84 10.41
C LEU A 36 1.51 2.73 11.03
N MET A 37 2.52 3.32 10.40
CA MET A 37 3.89 3.35 10.94
C MET A 37 4.02 4.28 12.17
N SER A 38 3.17 5.29 12.30
CA SER A 38 3.15 6.18 13.48
C SER A 38 2.55 5.53 14.72
N VAL A 39 1.59 4.62 14.55
CA VAL A 39 0.84 3.96 15.65
C VAL A 39 1.29 2.53 15.92
N ARG A 40 2.03 1.90 15.00
CA ARG A 40 2.53 0.52 15.13
C ARG A 40 3.97 0.44 14.64
N ASN A 41 4.77 -0.38 15.31
CA ASN A 41 6.15 -0.67 14.89
C ASN A 41 6.16 -1.70 13.74
N VAL A 42 5.65 -1.30 12.57
CA VAL A 42 5.60 -2.10 11.35
C VAL A 42 6.25 -1.32 10.20
N LYS A 43 6.67 -2.03 9.15
CA LYS A 43 7.09 -1.39 7.90
C LYS A 43 5.98 -1.57 6.87
N VAL A 44 5.38 -0.46 6.45
CA VAL A 44 4.31 -0.44 5.46
C VAL A 44 4.72 0.45 4.30
N VAL A 45 4.42 0.02 3.09
CA VAL A 45 4.69 0.73 1.83
C VAL A 45 3.46 0.72 0.94
N CYS A 46 3.42 1.62 -0.03
CA CYS A 46 2.41 1.63 -1.08
C CYS A 46 2.94 0.90 -2.31
N GLY A 47 2.28 -0.19 -2.67
CA GLY A 47 2.57 -0.95 -3.89
C GLY A 47 1.67 -0.48 -5.04
N GLU A 48 2.26 -0.33 -6.22
CA GLU A 48 1.54 -0.03 -7.45
C GLU A 48 0.86 -1.29 -7.98
N VAL A 49 -0.41 -1.16 -8.36
CA VAL A 49 -1.18 -2.21 -9.00
C VAL A 49 -1.48 -1.78 -10.44
N TRP A 50 -1.12 -2.67 -11.36
CA TRP A 50 -1.41 -2.52 -12.78
C TRP A 50 -2.77 -3.15 -13.06
N ASN A 51 -3.78 -2.32 -13.32
CA ASN A 51 -5.12 -2.78 -13.66
C ASN A 51 -5.33 -2.72 -15.18
N GLU A 52 -5.34 -3.88 -15.85
CA GLU A 52 -5.69 -4.02 -17.27
C GLU A 52 -7.22 -4.02 -17.43
N ARG A 53 -7.85 -2.86 -17.21
CA ARG A 53 -9.29 -2.69 -17.46
C ARG A 53 -9.61 -2.35 -18.91
#